data_AF-A0A1W9UP29-F1
#
_entry.id   AF-A0A1W9UP29-F1
#
_cell.length_a   1.000
_cell.length_b   1.000
_cell.length_c   1.000
_cell.angle_alpha   90.00
_cell.angle_beta   90.00
_cell.angle_gamma   90.00
#
_symmetry.space_group_name_H-M   'P 1'
#
loop_
_entity.id
_entity.type
_entity.pdbx_description
1 polymer ?
#
loop_
_entity_poly.entity_id
_entity_poly.type
_entity_poly.pdbx_seq_one_letter_code
_entity_poly.pdbx_strand_id
1 'polypeptide(L)'
;MNHTELGAMGEAYVARLLTGAGLAVQYGGPADLLIEGVPVEVKAARFVPYKRGRNGYQFCLHRDGRRGVQAAAVVLLCYWDAASDPVAFVIPAQDVGQRRKVVIPGQPWLYSGRWARWYSRWEALARDIQEEV
;
A
#
# COMPACT_ATOMS: atom_id res chain seq x y z
N MET A 1 12.49 12.86 -8.09
CA MET A 1 12.24 11.77 -7.14
C MET A 1 12.25 10.45 -7.88
N ASN A 2 13.19 9.57 -7.53
CA ASN A 2 13.30 8.22 -8.08
C ASN A 2 12.35 7.24 -7.34
N HIS A 3 12.32 5.97 -7.76
CA HIS A 3 11.42 4.97 -7.16
C HIS A 3 11.73 4.67 -5.68
N THR A 4 12.99 4.77 -5.27
CA THR A 4 13.45 4.44 -3.91
C THR A 4 13.03 5.54 -2.96
N GLU A 5 13.24 6.79 -3.35
CA GLU A 5 12.80 7.97 -2.61
C GLU A 5 11.27 7.99 -2.47
N LEU A 6 10.53 7.61 -3.52
CA LEU A 6 9.08 7.51 -3.47
C LEU A 6 8.61 6.39 -2.51
N GLY A 7 9.30 5.25 -2.51
CA GLY A 7 9.05 4.15 -1.57
C GLY A 7 9.24 4.58 -0.12
N ALA A 8 10.42 5.14 0.20
CA ALA A 8 10.74 5.64 1.54
C ALA A 8 9.77 6.74 1.99
N MET A 9 9.36 7.65 1.10
CA MET A 9 8.33 8.66 1.40
C MET A 9 6.98 8.01 1.73
N GLY A 10 6.61 6.95 1.01
CA GLY A 10 5.41 6.16 1.30
C GLY A 10 5.44 5.51 2.67
N GLU A 11 6.53 4.84 3.02
CA GLU A 11 6.73 4.23 4.34
C GLU A 11 6.66 5.29 5.45
N ALA A 12 7.34 6.42 5.26
CA ALA A 12 7.31 7.54 6.20
C ALA A 12 5.91 8.14 6.39
N TYR A 13 5.14 8.26 5.31
CA TYR A 13 3.76 8.75 5.38
C TYR A 13 2.88 7.82 6.24
N VAL A 14 2.93 6.50 5.99
CA VAL A 14 2.13 5.52 6.74
C VAL A 14 2.54 5.50 8.21
N ALA A 15 3.84 5.46 8.50
CA ALA A 15 4.33 5.46 9.87
C ALA A 15 3.88 6.71 10.63
N ARG A 16 4.04 7.90 10.03
CA ARG A 16 3.60 9.16 10.65
C ARG A 16 2.10 9.16 10.92
N LEU A 17 1.29 8.72 9.96
CA LEU A 17 -0.16 8.68 10.08
C LEU A 17 -0.59 7.78 11.25
N LEU A 18 -0.05 6.57 11.33
CA LEU A 18 -0.45 5.57 12.31
C LEU A 18 0.12 5.85 13.71
N THR A 19 1.37 6.34 13.81
CA THR A 19 1.90 6.85 15.08
C THR A 19 1.11 8.05 15.58
N GLY A 20 0.68 8.96 14.68
CA GLY A 20 -0.22 10.05 15.04
C GLY A 20 -1.60 9.58 15.54
N ALA A 21 -2.02 8.38 15.14
CA ALA A 21 -3.23 7.71 15.66
C ALA A 21 -2.97 6.90 16.93
N GLY A 22 -1.75 6.92 17.49
CA GLY A 22 -1.39 6.24 18.74
C GLY A 22 -0.89 4.80 18.57
N LEU A 23 -0.65 4.33 17.34
CA LEU A 23 -0.15 2.98 17.08
C LEU A 23 1.38 2.92 17.13
N ALA A 24 1.91 1.83 17.67
CA ALA A 24 3.32 1.49 17.61
C ALA A 24 3.70 1.07 16.19
N VAL A 25 4.67 1.78 15.58
CA VAL A 25 5.17 1.49 14.24
C VAL A 25 6.69 1.31 14.28
N GLN A 26 7.17 0.24 13.65
CA GLN A 26 8.59 -0.05 13.45
C GLN A 26 8.88 -0.20 11.95
N TYR A 27 10.05 0.27 11.50
CA TYR A 27 10.48 0.11 10.11
C TYR A 27 11.23 -1.21 9.93
N GLY A 28 10.98 -1.88 8.79
CA GLY A 28 11.69 -3.09 8.36
C GLY A 28 11.18 -4.40 8.97
N GLY A 29 12.07 -5.40 9.07
CA GLY A 29 11.72 -6.75 9.53
C GLY A 29 11.23 -7.66 8.39
N PRO A 30 10.11 -8.39 8.56
CA PRO A 30 9.58 -9.28 7.52
C PRO A 30 8.90 -8.55 6.35
N ALA A 31 8.55 -7.28 6.53
CA ALA A 31 7.91 -6.39 5.55
C ALA A 31 8.53 -4.98 5.61
N ASP A 32 7.88 -3.99 4.99
CA ASP A 32 8.35 -2.60 5.00
C ASP A 32 8.12 -1.94 6.38
N LEU A 33 6.99 -2.26 7.04
CA LEU A 33 6.65 -1.80 8.39
C LEU A 33 6.14 -2.97 9.27
N LEU A 34 6.30 -2.87 10.59
CA LEU A 34 5.47 -3.56 11.58
C LEU A 34 4.60 -2.54 12.31
N ILE A 35 3.28 -2.78 12.35
CA ILE A 35 2.31 -1.93 13.04
C ILE A 35 1.63 -2.79 14.10
N GLU A 36 1.84 -2.48 15.39
CA GLU A 36 1.39 -3.33 16.51
C GLU A 36 1.82 -4.80 16.34
N GLY A 37 3.04 -5.03 15.83
CA GLY A 37 3.55 -6.37 15.54
C GLY A 37 3.08 -6.98 14.21
N VAL A 38 2.09 -6.38 13.54
CA VAL A 38 1.56 -6.88 12.25
C VAL A 38 2.44 -6.40 11.09
N PRO A 39 2.96 -7.30 10.25
CA PRO A 39 3.79 -6.93 9.11
C PRO A 39 2.94 -6.32 7.99
N VAL A 40 3.35 -5.16 7.47
CA VAL A 40 2.66 -4.40 6.42
C VAL A 40 3.63 -4.01 5.32
N GLU A 41 3.25 -4.31 4.08
CA GLU A 41 3.97 -3.88 2.88
C GLU A 41 3.45 -2.52 2.43
N VAL A 42 4.33 -1.59 2.08
CA VAL A 42 3.96 -0.27 1.58
C VAL A 42 4.45 -0.12 0.14
N LYS A 43 3.56 0.33 -0.74
CA LYS A 43 3.90 0.61 -2.14
C LYS A 43 3.37 1.96 -2.54
N ALA A 44 4.27 2.81 -3.05
CA ALA A 44 3.94 4.14 -3.53
C ALA A 44 4.11 4.21 -5.06
N ALA A 45 3.18 4.88 -5.72
CA ALA A 45 3.23 5.11 -7.15
C ALA A 45 2.74 6.52 -7.52
N ARG A 46 3.20 6.99 -8.68
CA ARG A 46 2.74 8.23 -9.32
C ARG A 46 1.85 7.90 -10.51
N PHE A 47 1.10 8.89 -10.97
CA PHE A 47 0.30 8.76 -12.18
C PHE A 47 1.20 8.71 -13.41
N VAL A 48 1.37 7.52 -13.98
CA VAL A 48 2.27 7.29 -15.12
C VAL A 48 1.60 6.41 -16.18
N PRO A 49 2.09 6.43 -17.42
CA PRO A 49 1.67 5.45 -18.42
C PRO A 49 1.98 4.02 -17.95
N TYR A 50 0.98 3.13 -18.00
CA TYR A 50 1.17 1.71 -17.65
C TYR A 50 0.82 0.76 -18.81
N LYS A 51 0.08 1.26 -19.81
CA LYS A 51 -0.21 0.62 -21.11
C LYS A 51 -0.37 1.71 -22.17
N ARG A 52 -0.29 1.34 -23.46
CA ARG A 52 -0.47 2.28 -24.58
C ARG A 52 -1.80 3.04 -24.43
N GLY A 53 -1.71 4.37 -24.35
CA GLY A 53 -2.88 5.26 -24.21
C GLY A 53 -3.58 5.20 -22.84
N ARG A 54 -2.99 4.57 -21.82
CA ARG A 54 -3.59 4.47 -20.47
C ARG A 54 -2.60 4.86 -19.38
N ASN A 55 -3.05 5.76 -18.52
CA ASN A 55 -2.32 6.21 -17.35
C ASN A 55 -3.00 5.72 -16.07
N GLY A 56 -2.19 5.54 -15.02
CA GLY A 56 -2.65 5.04 -13.73
C GLY A 56 -1.49 4.88 -12.77
N TYR A 57 -1.77 4.20 -11.67
CA TYR A 57 -0.81 3.86 -10.63
C TYR A 57 -0.52 2.36 -10.74
N GLN A 58 0.73 1.98 -10.95
CA GLN A 58 1.14 0.59 -11.05
C GLN A 58 2.04 0.22 -9.88
N PHE A 59 1.66 -0.83 -9.17
CA PHE A 59 2.37 -1.35 -7.99
C PHE A 59 2.86 -2.75 -8.29
N CYS A 60 4.17 -2.98 -8.13
CA CYS A 60 4.76 -4.31 -8.18
C CYS A 60 4.74 -4.91 -6.77
N LEU A 61 4.17 -6.11 -6.63
CA LEU A 61 3.98 -6.78 -5.34
C LEU A 61 4.95 -7.94 -5.13
N HIS A 62 5.78 -8.26 -6.12
CA HIS A 62 6.80 -9.29 -6.00
C HIS A 62 8.15 -8.66 -5.69
N ARG A 63 8.83 -9.24 -4.71
CA ARG A 63 10.28 -9.10 -4.51
C ARG A 63 10.97 -10.25 -5.23
N ASP A 64 12.14 -10.00 -5.81
CA ASP A 64 12.88 -11.03 -6.56
C ASP A 64 13.12 -12.27 -5.69
N GLY A 65 12.80 -13.45 -6.25
CA GLY A 65 12.92 -14.73 -5.55
C GLY A 65 11.76 -15.10 -4.62
N ARG A 66 10.74 -14.26 -4.42
CA ARG A 66 9.57 -14.55 -3.57
C ARG A 66 8.25 -14.63 -4.35
N ARG A 67 7.36 -15.53 -3.96
CA ARG A 67 6.00 -15.67 -4.55
C ARG A 67 4.99 -14.90 -3.69
N GLY A 68 4.61 -13.71 -4.13
CA GLY A 68 3.52 -12.93 -3.54
C GLY A 68 3.91 -12.09 -2.32
N VAL A 69 2.89 -11.47 -1.73
CA VAL A 69 2.98 -10.63 -0.52
C VAL A 69 3.22 -11.53 0.69
N GLN A 70 4.18 -11.16 1.54
CA GLN A 70 4.50 -11.88 2.79
C GLN A 70 4.02 -11.13 4.04
N ALA A 71 3.53 -9.90 3.86
CA ALA A 71 2.88 -9.10 4.88
C ALA A 71 1.42 -9.56 5.09
N ALA A 72 0.81 -9.18 6.22
CA ALA A 72 -0.61 -9.38 6.48
C ALA A 72 -1.48 -8.46 5.60
N ALA A 73 -0.98 -7.25 5.31
CA ALA A 73 -1.65 -6.29 4.44
C ALA A 73 -0.67 -5.55 3.52
N VAL A 74 -1.21 -4.99 2.45
CA VAL A 74 -0.52 -4.06 1.54
C VAL A 74 -1.22 -2.72 1.56
N VAL A 75 -0.45 -1.65 1.77
CA VAL A 75 -0.90 -0.27 1.61
C VAL A 75 -0.39 0.27 0.28
N LEU A 76 -1.32 0.61 -0.62
CA LEU A 76 -1.02 1.23 -1.91
C LEU A 76 -1.29 2.72 -1.84
N LEU A 77 -0.26 3.53 -2.05
CA LEU A 77 -0.32 4.99 -2.02
C LEU A 77 -0.26 5.57 -3.43
N CYS A 78 -1.34 6.23 -3.83
CA CYS A 78 -1.45 6.93 -5.10
C CYS A 78 -1.13 8.42 -4.90
N TYR A 79 0.09 8.82 -5.24
CA TYR A 79 0.51 10.22 -5.23
C TYR A 79 0.06 10.91 -6.52
N TRP A 80 -1.07 11.60 -6.45
CA TRP A 80 -1.70 12.31 -7.55
C TRP A 80 -1.21 13.76 -7.70
N ASP A 81 -0.77 14.33 -6.59
CA ASP A 81 -0.13 15.63 -6.47
C ASP A 81 1.01 15.53 -5.45
N ALA A 82 2.07 16.33 -5.59
CA ALA A 82 3.24 16.31 -4.73
C ALA A 82 3.02 17.02 -3.38
N ALA A 83 2.06 17.95 -3.32
CA ALA A 83 1.75 18.71 -2.11
C ALA A 83 0.58 18.14 -1.30
N SER A 84 -0.16 17.19 -1.87
CA SER A 84 -1.36 16.62 -1.28
C SER A 84 -1.10 15.25 -0.67
N ASP A 85 -1.93 14.87 0.31
CA ASP A 85 -1.90 13.52 0.86
C ASP A 85 -2.24 12.48 -0.25
N PRO A 86 -1.53 11.34 -0.28
CA PRO A 86 -1.80 10.28 -1.24
C PRO A 86 -3.14 9.61 -0.94
N VAL A 87 -3.80 9.15 -2.00
CA VAL A 87 -4.95 8.26 -1.85
C VAL A 87 -4.46 6.86 -1.50
N ALA A 88 -4.96 6.30 -0.39
CA ALA A 88 -4.56 5.00 0.11
C ALA A 88 -5.59 3.90 -0.20
N PHE A 89 -5.10 2.73 -0.58
CA PHE A 89 -5.86 1.48 -0.57
C PHE A 89 -5.18 0.51 0.38
N VAL A 90 -5.89 0.06 1.42
CA VAL A 90 -5.37 -0.85 2.44
C VAL A 90 -6.00 -2.22 2.22
N ILE A 91 -5.22 -3.15 1.68
CA ILE A 91 -5.71 -4.42 1.13
C ILE A 91 -5.11 -5.57 1.93
N PRO A 92 -5.93 -6.42 2.59
CA PRO A 92 -5.45 -7.64 3.21
C PRO A 92 -4.79 -8.58 2.19
N ALA A 93 -3.72 -9.27 2.59
CA ALA A 93 -2.91 -10.07 1.69
C ALA A 93 -3.69 -11.23 1.03
N GLN A 94 -4.63 -11.84 1.75
CA GLN A 94 -5.56 -12.85 1.25
C GLN A 94 -6.37 -12.35 0.04
N ASP A 95 -6.68 -11.07 0.02
CA ASP A 95 -7.51 -10.42 -0.98
C ASP A 95 -6.72 -10.05 -2.25
N VAL A 96 -5.44 -9.72 -2.05
CA VAL A 96 -4.44 -9.58 -3.12
C VAL A 96 -4.21 -10.94 -3.80
N GLY A 97 -4.07 -12.01 -3.02
CA GLY A 97 -3.76 -13.36 -3.48
C GLY A 97 -2.39 -13.43 -4.16
N GLN A 98 -2.28 -14.21 -5.25
CA GLN A 98 -1.01 -14.44 -5.96
C GLN A 98 -0.66 -13.37 -7.02
N ARG A 99 -1.22 -12.17 -6.91
CA ARG A 99 -1.04 -11.13 -7.94
C ARG A 99 0.36 -10.53 -7.88
N ARG A 100 1.00 -10.47 -9.04
CA ARG A 100 2.32 -9.82 -9.18
C ARG A 100 2.26 -8.30 -9.19
N LYS A 101 1.15 -7.76 -9.67
CA LYS A 101 0.95 -6.33 -9.85
C LYS A 101 -0.48 -5.94 -9.53
N VAL A 102 -0.65 -4.76 -8.96
CA VAL A 102 -1.93 -4.07 -8.84
C VAL A 102 -1.87 -2.78 -9.65
N VAL A 103 -2.97 -2.45 -10.32
CA VAL A 103 -3.10 -1.21 -11.09
C VAL A 103 -4.39 -0.50 -10.69
N ILE A 104 -4.26 0.79 -10.41
CA ILE A 104 -5.38 1.72 -10.23
C ILE A 104 -5.39 2.67 -11.44
N PRO A 105 -6.22 2.42 -12.47
CA PRO A 105 -6.31 3.29 -13.64
C PRO A 105 -7.02 4.61 -13.31
N GLY A 106 -6.62 5.68 -14.00
CA GLY A 106 -7.29 6.98 -13.90
C GLY A 106 -7.14 7.65 -12.52
N GLN A 107 -8.17 8.41 -12.13
CA GLN A 107 -8.20 9.13 -10.85
C GLN A 107 -8.53 8.15 -9.71
N PRO A 108 -7.71 8.07 -8.64
CA PRO A 108 -7.83 7.03 -7.63
C PRO A 108 -9.08 7.21 -6.74
N TRP A 109 -9.58 8.43 -6.55
CA TRP A 109 -10.83 8.71 -5.82
C TRP A 109 -12.12 8.40 -6.62
N LEU A 110 -12.02 8.26 -7.94
CA LEU A 110 -13.14 7.83 -8.80
C LEU A 110 -13.07 6.34 -9.17
N TYR A 111 -12.07 5.63 -8.65
CA TYR A 111 -11.84 4.24 -9.03
C TYR A 111 -12.94 3.33 -8.47
N SER A 112 -13.63 2.63 -9.37
CA SER A 112 -14.73 1.71 -9.06
C SER A 112 -14.40 0.24 -9.35
N GLY A 113 -13.14 -0.09 -9.61
CA GLY A 113 -12.72 -1.46 -9.92
C GLY A 113 -12.56 -2.35 -8.69
N ARG A 114 -11.92 -3.51 -8.87
CA ARG A 114 -11.78 -4.57 -7.86
C ARG A 114 -11.34 -4.09 -6.46
N TRP A 115 -10.42 -3.13 -6.41
CA TRP A 115 -9.82 -2.65 -5.17
C TRP A 115 -10.57 -1.49 -4.52
N ALA A 116 -11.65 -0.99 -5.15
CA ALA A 116 -12.38 0.18 -4.68
C ALA A 116 -12.92 0.01 -3.25
N ARG A 117 -13.32 -1.22 -2.88
CA ARG A 117 -13.79 -1.54 -1.53
C ARG A 117 -12.76 -1.28 -0.43
N TRP A 118 -11.48 -1.25 -0.78
CA TRP A 118 -10.34 -1.06 0.12
C TRP A 118 -9.84 0.39 0.19
N TYR A 119 -10.54 1.33 -0.46
CA TYR A 119 -10.24 2.75 -0.40
C TYR A 119 -10.29 3.26 1.05
N SER A 120 -9.16 3.79 1.53
CA SER A 120 -8.99 4.35 2.88
C SER A 120 -9.43 3.44 4.04
N ARG A 121 -9.43 2.11 3.83
CA ARG A 121 -9.86 1.11 4.82
C ARG A 121 -8.77 0.78 5.85
N TRP A 122 -8.30 1.78 6.58
CA TRP A 122 -7.24 1.62 7.59
C TRP A 122 -7.62 0.63 8.71
N GLU A 123 -8.92 0.46 8.97
CA GLU A 123 -9.45 -0.54 9.90
C GLU A 123 -9.11 -1.98 9.50
N ALA A 124 -8.73 -2.22 8.24
CA ALA A 124 -8.27 -3.53 7.78
C ALA A 124 -6.98 -3.98 8.51
N LEU A 125 -6.18 -3.04 9.01
CA LEU A 125 -4.98 -3.35 9.79
C LEU A 125 -5.30 -3.84 11.21
N ALA A 126 -6.49 -3.53 11.73
CA ALA A 126 -6.89 -3.90 13.08
C ALA A 126 -7.52 -5.30 13.16
N ARG A 127 -8.08 -5.82 12.06
CA ARG A 127 -8.75 -7.13 12.04
C ARG A 127 -7.78 -8.29 12.24
N ASP A 128 -6.57 -8.17 11.71
CA ASP A 128 -5.55 -9.21 11.85
C ASP A 128 -4.91 -9.22 13.25
N ILE A 129 -5.02 -8.12 14.03
CA ILE A 129 -4.56 -8.06 15.43
C ILE A 129 -5.46 -8.91 16.35
N GLN A 130 -6.73 -9.13 15.99
CA GLN A 130 -7.70 -9.82 16.85
C GLN A 130 -7.78 -11.34 16.63
N GLU A 131 -7.18 -11.88 15.57
CA GLU A 131 -7.18 -13.34 15.29
C GLU A 131 -5.95 -14.07 15.86
N GLU A 132 -5.01 -13.36 16.49
CA GLU A 132 -3.81 -13.94 17.16
C GLU A 132 -3.90 -14.00 18.70
N VAL A 133 -5.09 -13.78 19.30
CA VAL A 133 -5.33 -13.91 20.76
C VAL A 133 -6.13 -15.16 21.10
#